data_AF-J3ACY1-F1
#
_entry.id   AF-J3ACY1-F1
#
_cell.length_a   1.000
_cell.length_b   1.000
_cell.length_c   1.000
_cell.angle_alpha   90.00
_cell.angle_beta   90.00
_cell.angle_gamma   90.00
#
_symmetry.space_group_name_H-M   'P 1'
#
loop_
_entity.id
_entity.type
_entity.pdbx_description
1 polymer ?
#
loop_
_entity_poly.entity_id
_entity_poly.type
_entity_poly.pdbx_seq_one_letter_code
_entity_poly.pdbx_strand_id
1 'polypeptide(L)'
;MKKLVSTTFALAMLFSGFSQVNAAEATVPVINNVTDLHKYTIDNFKDELKLNSNGTLDVSMVNFEGFDPNLVNDYKEVVDSVNEEVDNGIVKFTIDFEVIPTTEEELITLVDGSEFESSSDFTTLADPEEPRGFNLQNRVDANLADLQKAERGFMQAAKLNPNINPWVSTGGYFAAKVRPGGPWDYKREIGWNNLRTSVIDGKKHYLTGEDIGNIHYGYVGRYHFSKNTLLSAAGMVQVLVGTARLSWFDTYFDDPTDQAAITRGIKWYENGTFK
;
A
#
# COMPACT_ATOMS: atom_id res chain seq x y z
N MET A 1 -54.78 61.33 49.17
CA MET A 1 -53.75 61.67 50.17
C MET A 1 -54.07 60.97 51.49
N LYS A 2 -53.08 60.34 52.14
CA LYS A 2 -53.15 59.31 53.22
C LYS A 2 -53.29 57.88 52.64
N LYS A 3 -52.43 56.89 52.90
CA LYS A 3 -51.31 56.69 53.84
C LYS A 3 -50.23 55.82 53.15
N LEU A 4 -48.97 56.19 53.33
CA LEU A 4 -47.81 55.32 53.14
C LEU A 4 -47.79 54.28 54.27
N VAL A 5 -47.66 53.00 53.94
CA VAL A 5 -47.24 51.96 54.89
C VAL A 5 -46.02 51.26 54.28
N SER A 6 -44.91 51.42 54.98
CA SER A 6 -43.64 50.73 54.81
C SER A 6 -43.76 49.30 55.34
N THR A 7 -43.31 48.29 54.58
CA THR A 7 -42.93 46.99 55.16
C THR A 7 -41.86 46.31 54.30
N THR A 8 -40.61 46.50 54.75
CA THR A 8 -39.57 45.49 55.00
C THR A 8 -39.12 44.52 53.89
N PHE A 9 -37.82 44.67 53.57
CA PHE A 9 -36.90 43.71 52.97
C PHE A 9 -36.97 42.29 53.58
N ALA A 10 -36.93 41.26 52.73
CA ALA A 10 -36.33 39.97 53.06
C ALA A 10 -35.65 39.40 51.81
N LEU A 11 -34.35 39.65 51.72
CA LEU A 11 -33.40 39.01 50.83
C LEU A 11 -33.17 37.59 51.36
N ALA A 12 -33.75 36.57 50.72
CA ALA A 12 -33.39 35.18 50.99
C ALA A 12 -32.34 34.74 49.97
N MET A 13 -31.07 34.77 50.39
CA MET A 13 -30.00 33.99 49.77
C MET A 13 -30.35 32.50 49.88
N LEU A 14 -30.44 31.80 48.76
CA LEU A 14 -30.24 30.35 48.73
C LEU A 14 -28.93 30.09 48.01
N PHE A 15 -27.89 29.94 48.82
CA PHE A 15 -26.59 29.44 48.41
C PHE A 15 -26.63 27.92 48.29
N SER A 16 -25.91 27.44 47.26
CA SER A 16 -25.20 26.16 47.18
C SER A 16 -26.01 24.87 47.33
N GLY A 17 -26.49 24.39 46.18
CA GLY A 17 -26.55 22.97 45.87
C GLY A 17 -25.60 22.66 44.71
N PHE A 18 -24.30 22.97 44.83
CA PHE A 18 -23.31 22.34 43.96
C PHE A 18 -23.22 20.88 44.41
N SER A 19 -23.98 20.01 43.74
CA SER A 19 -23.65 18.60 43.72
C SER A 19 -22.23 18.51 43.17
N GLN A 20 -21.27 18.18 44.02
CA GLN A 20 -19.98 17.68 43.56
C GLN A 20 -20.29 16.42 42.76
N VAL A 21 -20.38 16.56 41.45
CA VAL A 21 -20.15 15.44 40.55
C VAL A 21 -18.67 15.12 40.78
N ASN A 22 -18.42 14.13 41.62
CA ASN A 22 -17.12 13.46 41.61
C ASN A 22 -16.98 12.93 40.19
N ALA A 23 -16.20 13.64 39.36
CA ALA A 23 -15.60 13.03 38.20
C ALA A 23 -14.81 11.85 38.75
N ALA A 24 -15.35 10.64 38.59
CA ALA A 24 -14.52 9.46 38.74
C ALA A 24 -13.32 9.70 37.81
N GLU A 25 -12.10 9.68 38.35
CA GLU A 25 -10.90 9.67 37.52
C GLU A 25 -11.12 8.56 36.48
N ALA A 26 -11.30 8.95 35.23
CA ALA A 26 -11.44 8.00 34.15
C ALA A 26 -10.10 7.28 34.07
N THR A 27 -10.06 6.06 34.60
CA THR A 27 -8.87 5.23 34.53
C THR A 27 -8.60 4.94 33.07
N VAL A 28 -7.47 5.43 32.57
CA VAL A 28 -6.99 5.14 31.21
C VAL A 28 -6.94 3.62 31.04
N PRO A 29 -7.54 3.06 29.97
CA PRO A 29 -7.55 1.63 29.77
C PRO A 29 -6.14 1.09 29.55
N VAL A 30 -5.90 -0.14 29.99
CA VAL A 30 -4.64 -0.85 29.72
C VAL A 30 -4.64 -1.30 28.26
N ILE A 31 -3.97 -0.52 27.41
CA ILE A 31 -3.75 -0.81 25.99
C ILE A 31 -2.27 -1.15 25.79
N ASN A 32 -2.00 -2.24 25.09
CA ASN A 32 -0.64 -2.80 24.96
C ASN A 32 -0.19 -2.97 23.50
N ASN A 33 -0.97 -2.52 22.53
CA ASN A 33 -0.63 -2.65 21.11
C ASN A 33 -1.22 -1.50 20.28
N VAL A 34 -0.58 -1.25 19.14
CA VAL A 34 -0.90 -0.16 18.21
C VAL A 34 -2.33 -0.25 17.69
N THR A 35 -2.83 -1.46 17.39
CA THR A 35 -4.17 -1.68 16.86
C THR A 35 -5.25 -1.21 17.82
N ASP A 36 -5.15 -1.62 19.08
CA ASP A 36 -6.12 -1.26 20.10
C ASP A 36 -6.01 0.21 20.47
N LEU A 37 -4.80 0.79 20.45
CA LEU A 37 -4.62 2.23 20.65
C LEU A 37 -5.26 3.02 19.50
N HIS A 38 -5.12 2.57 18.26
CA HIS A 38 -5.75 3.22 17.11
C HIS A 38 -7.28 3.19 17.21
N LYS A 39 -7.87 2.04 17.50
CA LYS A 39 -9.32 1.90 17.69
C LYS A 39 -9.81 2.79 18.82
N TYR A 40 -9.14 2.75 19.97
CA TYR A 40 -9.46 3.63 21.09
C TYR A 40 -9.38 5.11 20.68
N THR A 41 -8.39 5.47 19.87
CA THR A 41 -8.22 6.84 19.39
C THR A 41 -9.39 7.29 18.52
N ILE A 42 -9.84 6.44 17.59
CA ILE A 42 -11.02 6.72 16.76
C ILE A 42 -12.28 6.83 17.64
N ASP A 43 -12.46 5.92 18.60
CA ASP A 43 -13.67 5.84 19.42
C ASP A 43 -13.80 6.99 20.44
N ASN A 44 -12.67 7.51 20.93
CA ASN A 44 -12.66 8.46 22.07
C ASN A 44 -12.13 9.86 21.70
N PHE A 45 -11.35 9.99 20.62
CA PHE A 45 -10.72 11.24 20.22
C PHE A 45 -11.08 11.66 18.79
N LYS A 46 -12.23 11.21 18.26
CA LYS A 46 -12.67 11.49 16.88
C LYS A 46 -12.66 12.98 16.53
N ASP A 47 -13.04 13.85 17.47
CA ASP A 47 -13.08 15.30 17.29
C ASP A 47 -11.68 15.96 17.26
N GLU A 48 -10.65 15.25 17.72
CA GLU A 48 -9.24 15.66 17.71
C GLU A 48 -8.49 15.15 16.47
N LEU A 49 -9.03 14.13 15.79
CA LEU A 49 -8.50 13.58 14.55
C LEU A 49 -8.85 14.43 13.34
N LYS A 50 -7.91 14.53 12.38
CA LYS A 50 -8.14 15.23 11.11
C LYS A 50 -7.54 14.46 9.95
N LEU A 51 -8.21 14.55 8.80
CA LEU A 51 -7.61 14.21 7.52
C LEU A 51 -7.07 15.50 6.88
N ASN A 52 -5.82 15.46 6.46
CA ASN A 52 -5.21 16.53 5.68
C ASN A 52 -5.79 16.56 4.26
N SER A 53 -5.48 17.60 3.49
CA SER A 53 -5.98 17.75 2.11
C SER A 53 -5.53 16.65 1.15
N ASN A 54 -4.40 15.98 1.44
CA ASN A 54 -3.92 14.80 0.71
C ASN A 54 -4.50 13.47 1.25
N GLY A 55 -5.38 13.51 2.26
CA GLY A 55 -6.00 12.32 2.85
C GLY A 55 -5.19 11.64 3.96
N THR A 56 -4.01 12.15 4.31
CA THR A 56 -3.21 11.64 5.43
C THR A 56 -3.87 11.93 6.78
N LEU A 57 -3.66 11.06 7.76
CA LEU A 57 -4.19 11.17 9.12
C LEU A 57 -3.27 12.03 10.00
N ASP A 58 -3.82 13.08 10.58
CA ASP A 58 -3.16 13.92 11.59
C ASP A 58 -3.65 13.55 13.00
N VAL A 59 -2.72 13.09 13.83
CA VAL A 59 -2.94 12.71 15.24
C VAL A 59 -2.24 13.67 16.22
N SER A 60 -1.72 14.81 15.74
CA SER A 60 -0.92 15.74 16.54
C SER A 60 -1.67 16.39 17.69
N MET A 61 -2.99 16.56 17.54
CA MET A 61 -3.86 17.17 18.54
C MET A 61 -4.36 16.19 19.59
N VAL A 62 -4.16 14.87 19.40
CA VAL A 62 -4.66 13.84 20.29
C VAL A 62 -3.91 13.83 21.62
N ASN A 63 -4.63 13.95 22.73
CA ASN A 63 -4.03 13.83 24.06
C ASN A 63 -3.84 12.38 24.51
N PHE A 64 -2.60 11.87 24.40
CA PHE A 64 -2.21 10.53 24.87
C PHE A 64 -1.72 10.48 26.33
N GLU A 65 -2.05 11.47 27.16
CA GLU A 65 -1.68 11.44 28.58
C GLU A 65 -2.22 10.18 29.28
N GLY A 66 -1.34 9.50 30.01
CA GLY A 66 -1.68 8.26 30.74
C GLY A 66 -1.50 6.96 29.96
N PHE A 67 -1.15 7.01 28.67
CA PHE A 67 -0.70 5.84 27.90
C PHE A 67 0.81 5.61 28.03
N ASP A 68 1.27 4.38 27.74
CA ASP A 68 2.70 4.06 27.67
C ASP A 68 3.37 4.90 26.55
N PRO A 69 4.38 5.73 26.86
CA PRO A 69 5.06 6.56 25.87
C PRO A 69 5.68 5.76 24.72
N ASN A 70 6.16 4.54 24.95
CA ASN A 70 6.73 3.71 23.89
C ASN A 70 5.63 3.27 22.91
N LEU A 71 4.49 2.83 23.44
CA LEU A 71 3.33 2.46 22.63
C LEU A 71 2.81 3.65 21.79
N VAL A 72 2.78 4.85 22.37
CA VAL A 72 2.37 6.07 21.67
C VAL A 72 3.35 6.42 20.54
N ASN A 73 4.66 6.26 20.77
CA ASN A 73 5.66 6.45 19.72
C ASN A 73 5.50 5.41 18.60
N ASP A 74 5.37 4.14 18.94
CA ASP A 74 5.12 3.06 17.96
C ASP A 74 3.85 3.34 17.15
N TYR A 75 2.79 3.83 17.79
CA TYR A 75 1.55 4.21 17.11
C TYR A 75 1.77 5.34 16.12
N LYS A 76 2.49 6.41 16.51
CA LYS A 76 2.80 7.54 15.63
C LYS A 76 3.68 7.12 14.46
N GLU A 77 4.69 6.30 14.69
CA GLU A 77 5.53 5.76 13.61
C GLU A 77 4.73 4.92 12.61
N VAL A 78 3.76 4.14 13.09
CA VAL A 78 2.86 3.38 12.20
C VAL A 78 1.93 4.32 11.44
N VAL A 79 1.38 5.36 12.07
CA VAL A 79 0.55 6.37 11.38
C VAL A 79 1.36 7.10 10.31
N ASP A 80 2.59 7.51 10.61
CA ASP A 80 3.47 8.18 9.65
C ASP A 80 3.80 7.27 8.47
N SER A 81 4.12 5.99 8.74
CA SER A 81 4.37 5.03 7.67
C SER A 81 3.11 4.77 6.83
N VAL A 82 1.92 4.73 7.42
CA VAL A 82 0.67 4.59 6.66
C VAL A 82 0.38 5.87 5.86
N ASN A 83 0.71 7.05 6.38
CA ASN A 83 0.56 8.32 5.66
C ASN A 83 1.45 8.37 4.42
N GLU A 84 2.69 7.86 4.48
CA GLU A 84 3.53 7.71 3.28
C GLU A 84 2.85 6.85 2.20
N GLU A 85 2.09 5.84 2.62
CA GLU A 85 1.38 4.95 1.70
C GLU A 85 0.04 5.51 1.20
N VAL A 86 -0.55 6.44 1.94
CA VAL A 86 -1.63 7.31 1.45
C VAL A 86 -1.10 8.23 0.35
N ASP A 87 0.06 8.83 0.55
CA ASP A 87 0.71 9.68 -0.46
C ASP A 87 1.12 8.86 -1.71
N ASN A 88 1.53 7.60 -1.53
CA ASN A 88 1.77 6.68 -2.64
C ASN A 88 0.47 6.16 -3.30
N GLY A 89 -0.70 6.47 -2.73
CA GLY A 89 -2.00 6.08 -3.26
C GLY A 89 -2.36 4.60 -3.11
N ILE A 90 -1.61 3.83 -2.32
CA ILE A 90 -1.84 2.37 -2.17
C ILE A 90 -2.84 2.03 -1.06
N VAL A 91 -3.03 2.93 -0.10
CA VAL A 91 -4.05 2.88 0.95
C VAL A 91 -4.71 4.24 1.10
N LYS A 92 -5.83 4.30 1.81
CA LYS A 92 -6.52 5.55 2.14
C LYS A 92 -7.21 5.46 3.48
N PHE A 93 -7.33 6.59 4.17
CA PHE A 93 -8.21 6.70 5.32
C PHE A 93 -9.65 7.02 4.87
N THR A 94 -10.62 6.36 5.48
CA THR A 94 -12.04 6.72 5.34
C THR A 94 -12.34 7.98 6.14
N ILE A 95 -13.54 8.55 5.94
CA ILE A 95 -14.03 9.68 6.75
C ILE A 95 -14.15 9.33 8.24
N ASP A 96 -14.20 8.04 8.57
CA ASP A 96 -14.21 7.51 9.92
C ASP A 96 -12.81 7.14 10.44
N PHE A 97 -11.76 7.59 9.73
CA PHE A 97 -10.35 7.38 10.05
C PHE A 97 -9.89 5.92 10.05
N GLU A 98 -10.70 5.01 9.50
CA GLU A 98 -10.26 3.64 9.24
C GLU A 98 -9.37 3.60 7.99
N VAL A 99 -8.22 2.95 8.07
CA VAL A 99 -7.40 2.70 6.88
C VAL A 99 -7.97 1.52 6.09
N ILE A 100 -8.05 1.68 4.77
CA ILE A 100 -8.43 0.63 3.83
C ILE A 100 -7.47 0.61 2.63
N PRO A 101 -7.28 -0.55 1.97
CA PRO A 101 -6.53 -0.61 0.71
C PRO A 101 -7.25 0.18 -0.37
N THR A 102 -6.47 0.79 -1.26
CA THR A 102 -7.01 1.37 -2.49
C THR A 102 -7.64 0.26 -3.34
N THR A 103 -8.80 0.54 -3.93
CA THR A 103 -9.53 -0.45 -4.73
C THR A 103 -8.79 -0.76 -6.03
N GLU A 104 -9.15 -1.87 -6.69
CA GLU A 104 -8.62 -2.22 -8.02
C GLU A 104 -8.71 -1.04 -8.99
N GLU A 105 -9.90 -0.44 -9.15
CA GLU A 105 -10.15 0.64 -10.12
C GLU A 105 -9.32 1.91 -9.83
N GLU A 106 -9.11 2.20 -8.56
CA GLU A 106 -8.29 3.33 -8.13
C GLU A 106 -6.79 3.04 -8.32
N LEU A 107 -6.33 1.81 -8.02
CA LEU A 107 -4.94 1.39 -8.27
C LEU A 107 -4.61 1.46 -9.76
N ILE A 108 -5.53 1.03 -10.62
CA ILE A 108 -5.43 1.15 -12.08
C ILE A 108 -5.21 2.60 -12.48
N THR A 109 -6.04 3.51 -11.96
CA THR A 109 -5.98 4.93 -12.30
C THR A 109 -4.68 5.57 -11.84
N LEU A 110 -4.25 5.26 -10.62
CA LEU A 110 -2.97 5.69 -10.05
C LEU A 110 -1.80 5.24 -10.92
N VAL A 111 -1.82 3.97 -11.30
CA VAL A 111 -0.76 3.31 -12.08
C VAL A 111 -0.70 3.81 -13.52
N ASP A 112 -1.83 4.11 -14.14
CA ASP A 112 -1.87 4.65 -15.51
C ASP A 112 -1.54 6.15 -15.56
N GLY A 113 -1.73 6.86 -14.45
CA GLY A 113 -1.42 8.29 -14.30
C GLY A 113 0.03 8.59 -13.90
N SER A 114 0.82 7.60 -13.45
CA SER A 114 2.24 7.81 -13.18
C SER A 114 3.01 7.95 -14.49
N GLU A 115 3.44 9.19 -14.81
CA GLU A 115 4.31 9.41 -15.96
C GLU A 115 5.59 8.60 -15.84
N PHE A 116 5.96 7.94 -16.93
CA PHE A 116 7.16 7.12 -17.01
C PHE A 116 8.38 8.05 -17.06
N GLU A 117 9.00 8.33 -15.91
CA GLU A 117 10.29 9.01 -15.91
C GLU A 117 11.33 8.09 -16.54
N SER A 118 11.63 8.33 -17.83
CA SER A 118 12.78 7.70 -18.46
C SER A 118 14.04 8.24 -17.77
N SER A 119 14.65 7.43 -16.91
CA SER A 119 15.99 7.71 -16.38
C SER A 119 16.94 7.91 -17.56
N SER A 120 17.31 9.17 -17.79
CA SER A 120 18.21 9.60 -18.86
C SER A 120 19.66 9.68 -18.35
N ASP A 121 20.08 8.77 -17.48
CA ASP A 121 21.42 8.85 -16.91
C ASP A 121 22.38 7.90 -17.63
N PHE A 122 23.19 8.54 -18.49
CA PHE A 122 24.44 8.07 -19.08
C PHE A 122 24.35 7.15 -20.32
N THR A 123 24.24 7.76 -21.50
CA THR A 123 24.53 7.09 -22.78
C THR A 123 25.99 7.28 -23.16
N THR A 124 26.82 6.24 -23.03
CA THR A 124 28.01 6.11 -23.88
C THR A 124 27.53 5.81 -25.30
N LEU A 125 27.91 6.66 -26.24
CA LEU A 125 27.62 6.61 -27.69
C LEU A 125 27.26 5.20 -28.20
N ALA A 126 25.97 4.88 -28.22
CA ALA A 126 25.44 3.82 -29.08
C ALA A 126 25.44 4.38 -30.51
N ASP A 127 25.76 3.54 -31.48
CA ASP A 127 25.56 3.83 -32.90
C ASP A 127 24.13 4.41 -33.07
N PRO A 128 23.94 5.55 -33.75
CA PRO A 128 22.59 6.11 -33.98
C PRO A 128 21.63 5.14 -34.68
N GLU A 129 22.13 4.05 -35.28
CA GLU A 129 21.31 2.96 -35.84
C GLU A 129 21.08 1.78 -34.86
N GLU A 130 21.80 1.68 -33.74
CA GLU A 130 21.58 0.65 -32.73
C GLU A 130 20.39 1.00 -31.82
N PRO A 131 19.41 0.10 -31.65
CA PRO A 131 18.34 0.30 -30.69
C PRO A 131 18.90 0.53 -29.29
N ARG A 132 18.40 1.54 -28.57
CA ARG A 132 18.74 1.78 -27.16
C ARG A 132 18.68 0.46 -26.37
N GLY A 133 19.75 0.18 -25.63
CA GLY A 133 19.80 -0.99 -24.75
C GLY A 133 18.66 -0.95 -23.73
N PHE A 134 17.97 -2.07 -23.56
CA PHE A 134 16.94 -2.23 -22.53
C PHE A 134 17.61 -2.76 -21.26
N ASN A 135 17.79 -1.91 -20.25
CA ASN A 135 18.39 -2.32 -18.98
C ASN A 135 17.39 -3.15 -18.15
N LEU A 136 17.25 -4.42 -18.55
CA LEU A 136 16.29 -5.35 -17.97
C LEU A 136 16.56 -5.57 -16.48
N GLN A 137 17.84 -5.71 -16.10
CA GLN A 137 18.24 -5.96 -14.71
C GLN A 137 17.73 -4.87 -13.76
N ASN A 138 18.10 -3.61 -14.01
CA ASN A 138 17.74 -2.50 -13.14
C ASN A 138 16.22 -2.35 -13.01
N ARG A 139 15.47 -2.59 -14.11
CA ARG A 139 14.01 -2.51 -14.09
C ARG A 139 13.37 -3.62 -13.26
N VAL A 140 13.85 -4.86 -13.41
CA VAL A 140 13.35 -5.99 -12.62
C VAL A 140 13.66 -5.78 -11.13
N ASP A 141 14.86 -5.30 -10.80
CA ASP A 141 15.23 -5.01 -9.41
C ASP A 141 14.40 -3.85 -8.83
N ALA A 142 14.17 -2.79 -9.61
CA ALA A 142 13.31 -1.67 -9.20
C ALA A 142 11.86 -2.14 -8.96
N ASN A 143 11.31 -2.97 -9.84
CA ASN A 143 9.94 -3.49 -9.69
C ASN A 143 9.82 -4.44 -8.50
N LEU A 144 10.84 -5.27 -8.24
CA LEU A 144 10.89 -6.10 -7.03
C LEU A 144 10.92 -5.23 -5.76
N ALA A 145 11.74 -4.18 -5.74
CA ALA A 145 11.81 -3.25 -4.63
C ALA A 145 10.48 -2.50 -4.42
N ASP A 146 9.79 -2.12 -5.50
CA ASP A 146 8.47 -1.49 -5.46
C ASP A 146 7.41 -2.44 -4.88
N LEU A 147 7.39 -3.71 -5.31
CA LEU A 147 6.48 -4.72 -4.74
C LEU A 147 6.72 -4.92 -3.24
N GLN A 148 8.00 -5.02 -2.84
CA GLN A 148 8.40 -5.15 -1.44
C GLN A 148 8.01 -3.92 -0.61
N LYS A 149 8.08 -2.71 -1.20
CA LYS A 149 7.63 -1.48 -0.56
C LYS A 149 6.12 -1.52 -0.32
N ALA A 150 5.34 -1.86 -1.35
CA ALA A 150 3.89 -1.99 -1.23
C ALA A 150 3.47 -3.02 -0.16
N GLU A 151 4.14 -4.19 -0.10
CA GLU A 151 3.87 -5.19 0.93
C GLU A 151 4.11 -4.65 2.35
N ARG A 152 5.25 -3.98 2.58
CA ARG A 152 5.53 -3.34 3.87
C ARG A 152 4.45 -2.32 4.21
N GLY A 153 4.02 -1.52 3.25
CA GLY A 153 2.92 -0.56 3.42
C GLY A 153 1.63 -1.22 3.89
N PHE A 154 1.20 -2.30 3.22
CA PHE A 154 0.02 -3.05 3.64
C PHE A 154 0.19 -3.72 5.02
N MET A 155 1.40 -4.15 5.38
CA MET A 155 1.68 -4.67 6.73
C MET A 155 1.52 -3.59 7.81
N GLN A 156 1.96 -2.35 7.55
CA GLN A 156 1.77 -1.24 8.49
C GLN A 156 0.30 -0.85 8.58
N ALA A 157 -0.39 -0.77 7.45
CA ALA A 157 -1.83 -0.52 7.42
C ALA A 157 -2.62 -1.59 8.21
N ALA A 158 -2.21 -2.86 8.13
CA ALA A 158 -2.83 -3.95 8.89
C ALA A 158 -2.64 -3.83 10.42
N LYS A 159 -1.61 -3.11 10.89
CA LYS A 159 -1.46 -2.80 12.32
C LYS A 159 -2.52 -1.80 12.80
N LEU A 160 -2.99 -0.92 11.94
CA LEU A 160 -4.10 -0.01 12.24
C LEU A 160 -5.45 -0.72 12.02
N ASN A 161 -5.60 -1.44 10.90
CA ASN A 161 -6.82 -2.17 10.56
C ASN A 161 -6.52 -3.66 10.24
N PRO A 162 -6.71 -4.58 11.21
CA PRO A 162 -6.45 -6.01 11.03
C PRO A 162 -7.30 -6.71 9.98
N ASN A 163 -8.35 -6.07 9.46
CA ASN A 163 -9.14 -6.62 8.35
C ASN A 163 -8.39 -6.53 7.01
N ILE A 164 -7.35 -5.70 6.93
CA ILE A 164 -6.45 -5.67 5.78
C ILE A 164 -5.64 -6.95 5.77
N ASN A 165 -5.74 -7.70 4.68
CA ASN A 165 -4.86 -8.83 4.41
C ASN A 165 -3.68 -8.35 3.56
N PRO A 166 -2.45 -8.21 4.11
CA PRO A 166 -1.32 -7.69 3.36
C PRO A 166 -0.96 -8.56 2.16
N TRP A 167 -1.12 -9.87 2.29
CA TRP A 167 -0.79 -10.81 1.22
C TRP A 167 -1.74 -10.66 0.02
N VAL A 168 -3.05 -10.55 0.27
CA VAL A 168 -4.04 -10.32 -0.81
C VAL A 168 -3.87 -8.93 -1.43
N SER A 169 -3.64 -7.91 -0.61
CA SER A 169 -3.51 -6.52 -1.08
C SER A 169 -2.25 -6.32 -1.95
N THR A 170 -1.13 -6.90 -1.53
CA THR A 170 0.11 -6.94 -2.32
C THR A 170 -0.10 -7.68 -3.64
N GLY A 171 -0.87 -8.76 -3.62
CA GLY A 171 -1.22 -9.49 -4.83
C GLY A 171 -2.06 -8.65 -5.81
N GLY A 172 -3.03 -7.88 -5.30
CA GLY A 172 -3.82 -6.94 -6.10
C GLY A 172 -2.96 -5.83 -6.72
N TYR A 173 -2.02 -5.27 -5.94
CA TYR A 173 -1.04 -4.30 -6.43
C TYR A 173 -0.17 -4.88 -7.55
N PHE A 174 0.40 -6.08 -7.34
CA PHE A 174 1.16 -6.79 -8.36
C PHE A 174 0.34 -6.98 -9.65
N ALA A 175 -0.91 -7.43 -9.52
CA ALA A 175 -1.83 -7.63 -10.64
C ALA A 175 -2.05 -6.34 -11.44
N ALA A 176 -2.30 -5.22 -10.77
CA ALA A 176 -2.50 -3.92 -11.40
C ALA A 176 -1.26 -3.43 -12.17
N LYS A 177 -0.06 -3.81 -11.72
CA LYS A 177 1.21 -3.44 -12.37
C LYS A 177 1.53 -4.30 -13.61
N VAL A 178 1.31 -5.62 -13.53
CA VAL A 178 1.68 -6.58 -14.59
C VAL A 178 0.61 -6.78 -15.66
N ARG A 179 -0.63 -6.35 -15.42
CA ARG A 179 -1.71 -6.47 -16.41
C ARG A 179 -1.34 -5.89 -17.78
N PRO A 180 -1.99 -6.32 -18.87
CA PRO A 180 -1.84 -5.68 -20.17
C PRO A 180 -2.09 -4.17 -20.08
N GLY A 181 -1.17 -3.35 -20.57
CA GLY A 181 -1.25 -1.90 -20.44
C GLY A 181 -0.59 -1.32 -19.19
N GLY A 182 -0.33 -2.13 -18.15
CA GLY A 182 0.31 -1.69 -16.92
C GLY A 182 1.79 -1.28 -17.10
N PRO A 183 2.40 -0.64 -16.10
CA PRO A 183 3.77 -0.13 -16.17
C PRO A 183 4.82 -1.23 -16.21
N TRP A 184 4.46 -2.46 -15.82
CA TRP A 184 5.34 -3.62 -15.88
C TRP A 184 5.05 -4.53 -17.08
N ASP A 185 4.19 -4.09 -17.99
CA ASP A 185 3.94 -4.74 -19.27
C ASP A 185 5.07 -4.39 -20.27
N TYR A 186 6.21 -5.06 -20.11
CA TYR A 186 7.37 -4.88 -20.99
C TYR A 186 7.08 -5.22 -22.46
N LYS A 187 6.00 -5.96 -22.75
CA LYS A 187 5.62 -6.33 -24.12
C LYS A 187 5.28 -5.07 -24.94
N ARG A 188 4.85 -3.98 -24.29
CA ARG A 188 4.58 -2.67 -24.93
C ARG A 188 5.83 -1.94 -25.38
N GLU A 189 6.88 -1.95 -24.55
CA GLU A 189 8.12 -1.21 -24.84
C GLU A 189 9.05 -1.99 -25.78
N ILE A 190 9.17 -3.30 -25.56
CA ILE A 190 10.14 -4.15 -26.26
C ILE A 190 9.56 -4.69 -27.57
N GLY A 191 8.23 -4.83 -27.65
CA GLY A 191 7.47 -5.45 -28.73
C GLY A 191 7.39 -6.98 -28.58
N TRP A 192 6.19 -7.53 -28.75
CA TRP A 192 5.85 -8.93 -28.44
C TRP A 192 6.83 -9.96 -29.05
N ASN A 193 6.97 -9.95 -30.37
CA ASN A 193 7.74 -10.93 -31.13
C ASN A 193 9.20 -10.50 -31.42
N ASN A 194 9.63 -9.37 -30.87
CA ASN A 194 10.95 -8.83 -31.16
C ASN A 194 12.00 -9.65 -30.43
N LEU A 195 12.77 -10.45 -31.19
CA LEU A 195 13.88 -11.20 -30.64
C LEU A 195 15.01 -10.26 -30.20
N ARG A 196 15.38 -10.35 -28.93
CA ARG A 196 16.47 -9.58 -28.31
C ARG A 196 17.60 -10.52 -27.93
N THR A 197 18.82 -10.00 -28.07
CA THR A 197 19.99 -10.64 -27.47
C THR A 197 20.12 -10.12 -26.04
N SER A 198 19.94 -10.99 -25.06
CA SER A 198 20.08 -10.66 -23.64
C SER A 198 21.30 -11.36 -23.07
N VAL A 199 22.10 -10.67 -22.27
CA VAL A 199 23.19 -11.30 -21.51
C VAL A 199 22.73 -11.40 -20.06
N ILE A 200 22.62 -12.62 -19.55
CA ILE A 200 22.15 -12.91 -18.19
C ILE A 200 23.13 -13.92 -17.59
N ASP A 201 23.70 -13.61 -16.43
CA ASP A 201 24.75 -14.39 -15.77
C ASP A 201 25.93 -14.70 -16.72
N GLY A 202 26.31 -13.70 -17.51
CA GLY A 202 27.38 -13.81 -18.52
C GLY A 202 27.04 -14.73 -19.70
N LYS A 203 25.82 -15.26 -19.80
CA LYS A 203 25.38 -16.13 -20.90
C LYS A 203 24.48 -15.37 -21.85
N LYS A 204 24.71 -15.58 -23.15
CA LYS A 204 23.86 -15.02 -24.20
C LYS A 204 22.57 -15.84 -24.32
N HIS A 205 21.44 -15.16 -24.23
CA HIS A 205 20.10 -15.67 -24.47
C HIS A 205 19.46 -14.90 -25.63
N TYR A 206 18.61 -15.59 -26.39
CA TYR A 206 17.77 -14.99 -27.41
C TYR A 206 16.33 -15.07 -26.92
N LEU A 207 15.78 -13.92 -26.52
CA LEU A 207 14.49 -13.83 -25.83
C LEU A 207 13.58 -12.87 -26.60
N THR A 208 12.33 -13.26 -26.83
CA THR A 208 11.32 -12.33 -27.35
C THR A 208 10.88 -11.33 -26.28
N GLY A 209 10.18 -10.26 -26.66
CA GLY A 209 9.57 -9.36 -25.67
C GLY A 209 8.56 -10.08 -24.77
N GLU A 210 7.85 -11.07 -25.33
CA GLU A 210 7.00 -12.00 -24.58
C GLU A 210 7.79 -12.81 -23.54
N ASP A 211 8.88 -13.47 -23.94
CA ASP A 211 9.76 -14.20 -23.01
C ASP A 211 10.22 -13.30 -21.86
N ILE A 212 10.66 -12.08 -22.20
CA ILE A 212 11.18 -11.11 -21.22
C ILE A 212 10.09 -10.69 -20.23
N GLY A 213 8.87 -10.40 -20.71
CA GLY A 213 7.73 -10.08 -19.85
C GLY A 213 7.32 -11.23 -18.93
N ASN A 214 7.28 -12.45 -19.46
CA ASN A 214 6.92 -13.65 -18.70
C ASN A 214 8.00 -14.05 -17.68
N ILE A 215 9.27 -13.89 -18.03
CA ILE A 215 10.40 -14.05 -17.11
C ILE A 215 10.30 -13.01 -15.98
N HIS A 216 10.02 -11.75 -16.30
CA HIS A 216 9.85 -10.69 -15.31
C HIS A 216 8.68 -11.01 -14.35
N TYR A 217 7.53 -11.40 -14.88
CA TYR A 217 6.38 -11.85 -14.09
C TYR A 217 6.76 -12.98 -13.13
N GLY A 218 7.46 -14.00 -13.64
CA GLY A 218 7.94 -15.12 -12.83
C GLY A 218 8.97 -14.70 -11.78
N TYR A 219 9.89 -13.80 -12.11
CA TYR A 219 10.96 -13.36 -11.20
C TYR A 219 10.42 -12.49 -10.06
N VAL A 220 9.73 -11.39 -10.39
CA VAL A 220 9.18 -10.45 -9.40
C VAL A 220 8.05 -11.11 -8.61
N GLY A 221 7.16 -11.83 -9.28
CA GLY A 221 6.06 -12.53 -8.62
C GLY A 221 6.53 -13.62 -7.65
N ARG A 222 7.71 -14.24 -7.88
CA ARG A 222 8.20 -15.33 -7.02
C ARG A 222 8.50 -14.89 -5.59
N TYR A 223 8.82 -13.62 -5.41
CA TYR A 223 8.94 -13.01 -4.09
C TYR A 223 7.68 -13.24 -3.23
N HIS A 224 6.50 -13.01 -3.81
CA HIS A 224 5.23 -12.99 -3.10
C HIS A 224 4.42 -14.30 -3.21
N PHE A 225 4.54 -14.97 -4.35
CA PHE A 225 3.71 -16.10 -4.71
C PHE A 225 4.51 -17.40 -4.79
N SER A 226 3.82 -18.50 -4.50
CA SER A 226 4.38 -19.83 -4.76
C SER A 226 4.53 -20.07 -6.26
N LYS A 227 5.44 -20.97 -6.65
CA LYS A 227 5.57 -21.43 -8.04
C LYS A 227 4.23 -21.92 -8.61
N ASN A 228 3.47 -22.68 -7.83
CA ASN A 228 2.18 -23.22 -8.29
C ASN A 228 1.16 -22.11 -8.53
N THR A 229 1.18 -21.07 -7.70
CA THR A 229 0.34 -19.88 -7.87
C THR A 229 0.70 -19.15 -9.17
N LEU A 230 1.99 -18.92 -9.44
CA LEU A 230 2.45 -18.22 -10.64
C LEU A 230 2.33 -19.02 -11.95
N LEU A 231 2.11 -20.34 -11.88
CA LEU A 231 1.93 -21.20 -13.05
C LEU A 231 0.48 -21.63 -13.26
N SER A 232 -0.45 -21.18 -12.40
CA SER A 232 -1.86 -21.55 -12.46
C SER A 232 -2.76 -20.34 -12.39
N ALA A 233 -3.57 -20.14 -13.43
CA ALA A 233 -4.67 -19.18 -13.41
C ALA A 233 -5.56 -19.41 -12.19
N ALA A 234 -5.94 -20.65 -11.90
CA ALA A 234 -6.75 -21.00 -10.72
C ALA A 234 -6.04 -20.65 -9.40
N GLY A 235 -4.72 -20.79 -9.35
CA GLY A 235 -3.91 -20.37 -8.21
C GLY A 235 -4.02 -18.87 -7.97
N MET A 236 -3.79 -18.06 -9.02
CA MET A 236 -3.94 -16.60 -8.94
C MET A 236 -5.37 -16.16 -8.64
N VAL A 237 -6.37 -16.81 -9.25
CA VAL A 237 -7.79 -16.56 -8.99
C VAL A 237 -8.08 -16.66 -7.51
N GLN A 238 -7.66 -17.73 -6.87
CA GLN A 238 -7.91 -17.95 -5.45
C GLN A 238 -7.30 -16.86 -4.57
N VAL A 239 -6.17 -16.28 -4.97
CA VAL A 239 -5.53 -15.19 -4.23
C VAL A 239 -6.25 -13.86 -4.43
N LEU A 240 -6.68 -13.59 -5.66
CA LEU A 240 -7.09 -12.25 -6.11
C LEU A 240 -8.60 -12.07 -6.24
N VAL A 241 -9.40 -12.99 -5.66
CA VAL A 241 -10.85 -12.87 -5.67
C VAL A 241 -11.27 -11.50 -5.11
N GLY A 242 -11.89 -10.69 -5.96
CA GLY A 242 -12.38 -9.36 -5.59
C GLY A 242 -11.33 -8.25 -5.58
N THR A 243 -10.07 -8.54 -5.93
CA THR A 243 -8.99 -7.54 -5.96
C THR A 243 -8.27 -7.41 -7.31
N ALA A 244 -8.50 -8.34 -8.24
CA ALA A 244 -8.02 -8.21 -9.61
C ALA A 244 -8.93 -8.95 -10.62
N ARG A 245 -8.95 -8.46 -11.86
CA ARG A 245 -9.58 -9.15 -13.00
C ARG A 245 -8.73 -10.32 -13.46
N LEU A 246 -9.35 -11.49 -13.50
CA LEU A 246 -8.72 -12.73 -13.95
C LEU A 246 -8.18 -12.64 -15.38
N SER A 247 -8.88 -11.89 -16.25
CA SER A 247 -8.50 -11.69 -17.65
C SER A 247 -7.15 -11.01 -17.83
N TRP A 248 -6.59 -10.39 -16.79
CA TRP A 248 -5.23 -9.83 -16.85
C TRP A 248 -4.14 -10.89 -16.90
N PHE A 249 -4.46 -12.12 -16.50
CA PHE A 249 -3.50 -13.20 -16.44
C PHE A 249 -3.66 -14.22 -17.56
N ASP A 250 -4.71 -14.12 -18.37
CA ASP A 250 -5.01 -15.12 -19.42
C ASP A 250 -3.82 -15.30 -20.38
N THR A 251 -3.05 -14.24 -20.65
CA THR A 251 -1.88 -14.24 -21.54
C THR A 251 -0.58 -14.77 -20.92
N TYR A 252 -0.63 -15.29 -19.70
CA TYR A 252 0.53 -15.88 -19.00
C TYR A 252 0.37 -17.40 -18.80
N PHE A 253 -0.83 -17.92 -19.04
CA PHE A 253 -1.20 -19.29 -18.71
C PHE A 253 -1.64 -20.11 -19.92
N ASP A 254 -1.69 -19.50 -21.11
CA ASP A 254 -2.28 -20.05 -22.33
C ASP A 254 -1.30 -20.84 -23.20
N ASP A 255 0.01 -20.50 -23.23
CA ASP A 255 1.03 -21.25 -23.98
C ASP A 255 2.05 -21.99 -23.06
N PRO A 256 2.43 -23.25 -23.37
CA PRO A 256 3.57 -23.93 -22.75
C PRO A 256 4.88 -23.13 -22.74
N THR A 257 5.08 -22.24 -23.70
CA THR A 257 6.21 -21.33 -23.83
C THR A 257 6.19 -20.26 -22.74
N ASP A 258 5.01 -19.72 -22.41
CA ASP A 258 4.85 -18.78 -21.30
C ASP A 258 5.21 -19.43 -19.97
N GLN A 259 4.71 -20.65 -19.74
CA GLN A 259 5.04 -21.41 -18.53
C GLN A 259 6.55 -21.70 -18.42
N ALA A 260 7.23 -21.94 -19.54
CA ALA A 260 8.68 -22.14 -19.57
C ALA A 260 9.45 -20.86 -19.23
N ALA A 261 9.00 -19.70 -19.74
CA ALA A 261 9.58 -18.39 -19.45
C ALA A 261 9.32 -17.98 -17.99
N ILE A 262 8.11 -18.14 -17.47
CA ILE A 262 7.77 -17.90 -16.06
C ILE A 262 8.60 -18.81 -15.15
N THR A 263 8.70 -20.10 -15.49
CA THR A 263 9.53 -21.06 -14.74
C THR A 263 11.01 -20.64 -14.74
N ARG A 264 11.50 -20.06 -15.85
CA ARG A 264 12.87 -19.53 -15.93
C ARG A 264 13.05 -18.33 -15.00
N GLY A 265 12.13 -17.38 -15.00
CA GLY A 265 12.13 -16.24 -14.08
C GLY A 265 12.14 -16.67 -12.61
N ILE A 266 11.27 -17.62 -12.24
CA ILE A 266 11.23 -18.22 -10.89
C ILE A 266 12.60 -18.80 -10.50
N LYS A 267 13.22 -19.59 -11.36
CA LYS A 267 14.53 -20.19 -11.09
C LYS A 267 15.63 -19.13 -10.94
N TRP A 268 15.57 -18.07 -11.74
CA TRP A 268 16.55 -16.98 -11.67
C TRP A 268 16.42 -16.17 -10.38
N TYR A 269 15.20 -15.99 -9.87
CA TYR A 269 14.97 -15.44 -8.54
C TYR A 269 15.55 -16.34 -7.45
N GLU A 270 15.22 -17.64 -7.48
CA GLU A 270 15.64 -18.61 -6.46
C GLU A 270 17.16 -18.80 -6.42
N ASN A 271 17.85 -18.68 -7.55
CA ASN A 271 19.30 -18.86 -7.65
C ASN A 271 20.10 -17.54 -7.61
N GLY A 272 19.44 -16.38 -7.65
CA GLY A 272 20.10 -15.07 -7.71
C GLY A 272 20.90 -14.83 -8.99
N THR A 273 20.47 -15.41 -10.12
CA THR A 273 21.19 -15.40 -11.41
C THR A 273 20.61 -14.42 -12.44
N PHE A 274 19.63 -13.61 -12.06
CA PHE A 274 19.21 -12.47 -12.88
C PHE A 274 20.22 -11.35 -12.61
N LYS A 275 21.33 -11.33 -13.36
CA LYS A 275 22.44 -10.38 -13.28
C LYS A 275 23.10 -10.19 -14.63
#